data_AF-A0AAV9KYB5-F1
#
_entry.id   AF-A0AAV9KYB5-F1
#
_cell.length_a   1.000
_cell.length_b   1.000
_cell.length_c   1.000
_cell.angle_alpha   90.00
_cell.angle_beta   90.00
_cell.angle_gamma   90.00
#
_symmetry.space_group_name_H-M   'P 1'
#
loop_
_entity.id
_entity.type
_entity.pdbx_description
1 polymer ?
#
loop_
_entity_poly.entity_id
_entity_poly.type
_entity_poly.pdbx_seq_one_letter_code
_entity_poly.pdbx_strand_id
1 'polypeptide(L)' 'MLCIDHNLTPLEINTDIADIIIMISHGPLLYNSLIIECRYLMQRLNSPVLAHVFREQNKVADTL' A
#
# COMPACT_ATOMS: atom_id res chain seq x y z
N MET A 1 -9.09 -6.34 -4.28
CA MET A 1 -9.31 -6.13 -5.73
C MET A 1 -10.45 -5.14 -6.02
N LEU A 2 -11.46 -5.02 -5.14
CA LEU A 2 -12.57 -4.06 -5.25
C LEU A 2 -12.21 -2.65 -5.76
N CYS A 3 -11.16 -2.02 -5.22
CA CYS A 3 -10.74 -0.69 -5.68
C CYS A 3 -10.33 -0.64 -7.15
N ILE A 4 -9.69 -1.71 -7.65
CA ILE A 4 -9.30 -1.86 -9.05
C ILE A 4 -10.54 -2.12 -9.91
N ASP A 5 -11.41 -3.00 -9.46
CA ASP A 5 -12.62 -3.40 -10.20
C ASP A 5 -13.60 -2.23 -10.38
N HIS A 6 -13.64 -1.31 -9.40
CA HIS A 6 -14.50 -0.12 -9.43
C HIS A 6 -13.76 1.18 -9.77
N ASN A 7 -12.47 1.11 -10.14
CA ASN A 7 -11.62 2.26 -10.46
C ASN A 7 -11.70 3.40 -9.41
N LEU A 8 -11.68 3.03 -8.13
CA LEU A 8 -11.75 3.98 -7.02
C LEU A 8 -10.41 4.72 -6.94
N THR A 9 -10.35 5.94 -7.48
CA THR A 9 -9.17 6.81 -7.48
C THR A 9 -9.60 8.27 -7.30
N PRO A 10 -8.79 9.14 -6.65
CA PRO A 10 -7.51 8.85 -6.00
C PRO A 10 -7.68 8.11 -4.67
N LEU A 11 -6.67 7.33 -4.28
CA LEU A 11 -6.64 6.61 -3.01
C LEU A 11 -5.44 7.02 -2.16
N GLU A 12 -5.62 6.90 -0.86
CA GLU A 12 -4.57 6.93 0.14
C GLU A 12 -4.56 5.58 0.85
N ILE A 13 -3.39 4.95 0.88
CA ILE A 13 -3.14 3.68 1.54
C ILE A 13 -2.44 3.99 2.86
N ASN A 14 -3.07 3.64 3.97
CA ASN A 14 -2.53 3.82 5.30
C ASN A 14 -1.94 2.51 5.83
N THR A 15 -0.77 2.58 6.46
CA THR A 15 -0.08 1.46 7.09
C THR A 15 0.54 1.91 8.41
N ASP A 16 0.52 1.04 9.42
CA ASP A 16 1.24 1.25 10.69
C ASP A 16 2.65 0.62 10.70
N ILE A 17 3.10 0.13 9.55
CA ILE A 17 4.43 -0.44 9.36
C ILE A 17 5.27 0.54 8.55
N ALA A 18 6.13 1.31 9.21
CA ALA A 18 6.97 2.31 8.53
C ALA A 18 7.94 1.69 7.51
N ASP A 19 8.52 0.53 7.82
CA ASP A 19 9.49 -0.15 6.96
C ASP A 19 8.91 -0.54 5.60
N ILE A 20 7.62 -0.87 5.53
CA ILE A 20 6.97 -1.26 4.28
C ILE A 20 6.91 -0.09 3.29
N ILE A 21 6.82 1.14 3.79
CA ILE A 21 6.83 2.35 2.97
C ILE A 21 8.19 2.48 2.28
N ILE A 22 9.27 2.24 3.02
CA ILE A 22 10.63 2.27 2.48
C ILE A 22 10.81 1.15 1.47
N MET A 23 10.33 -0.07 1.75
CA MET A 23 10.43 -1.20 0.83
C MET A 23 9.64 -1.00 -0.48
N ILE A 24 8.41 -0.46 -0.39
CA ILE A 24 7.54 -0.19 -1.54
C ILE A 24 7.96 1.07 -2.30
N SER A 25 8.67 2.01 -1.68
CA SER A 25 9.13 3.22 -2.38
C SER A 25 10.53 3.02 -2.96
N HIS A 26 11.47 2.56 -2.14
CA HIS A 26 12.91 2.57 -2.40
C HIS A 26 13.58 1.19 -2.38
N GLY A 27 12.87 0.15 -1.92
CA GLY A 27 13.44 -1.19 -1.77
C GLY A 27 13.92 -1.79 -3.10
N PRO A 28 15.02 -2.58 -3.08
CA PRO A 28 15.52 -3.24 -4.28
C PRO A 28 14.48 -4.20 -4.85
N LEU A 29 14.36 -4.25 -6.19
CA LEU A 29 13.46 -5.16 -6.91
C LEU A 29 13.82 -6.65 -6.74
N LEU A 30 14.96 -6.92 -6.11
CA LEU A 30 15.51 -8.25 -5.93
C LEU A 30 14.83 -8.95 -4.75
N TYR A 31 13.97 -9.91 -5.08
CA TYR A 31 13.50 -11.03 -4.25
C TYR A 31 12.21 -10.91 -3.44
N ASN A 32 11.36 -9.90 -3.66
CA ASN A 32 10.01 -9.94 -3.09
C ASN A 32 8.95 -9.77 -4.17
N SER A 33 8.44 -10.90 -4.68
CA SER A 33 7.32 -10.94 -5.64
C SER A 33 6.10 -10.16 -5.15
N LEU A 34 5.88 -10.12 -3.83
CA LEU A 34 4.80 -9.33 -3.22
C LEU A 34 5.03 -7.83 -3.39
N ILE A 35 6.26 -7.33 -3.26
CA ILE A 35 6.56 -5.90 -3.46
C ILE A 35 6.36 -5.51 -4.92
N ILE A 36 6.76 -6.37 -5.85
CA ILE A 36 6.54 -6.15 -7.29
C ILE A 36 5.04 -6.11 -7.59
N GLU A 37 4.28 -7.06 -7.05
CA GLU A 37 2.83 -7.12 -7.23
C GLU A 37 2.13 -5.89 -6.60
N CYS A 38 2.50 -5.51 -5.38
CA CYS A 38 1.98 -4.30 -4.74
C CYS A 38 2.23 -3.05 -5.60
N ARG A 39 3.44 -2.87 -6.12
CA ARG A 39 3.76 -1.73 -7.00
C ARG A 39 2.92 -1.76 -8.28
N TYR A 40 2.74 -2.94 -8.89
CA TYR A 40 1.90 -3.10 -10.07
C TYR A 40 0.43 -2.73 -9.78
N LEU A 41 -0.12 -3.18 -8.66
CA LEU A 41 -1.50 -2.83 -8.26
C LEU A 41 -1.64 -1.34 -7.95
N MET A 42 -0.65 -0.73 -7.29
CA MET A 42 -0.62 0.71 -7.03
C MET A 42 -0.58 1.52 -8.33
N GLN A 43 0.20 1.09 -9.33
CA GLN A 43 0.21 1.75 -10.65
C GLN A 43 -1.16 1.71 -11.33
N ARG A 44 -1.87 0.58 -11.24
CA ARG A 44 -3.25 0.46 -11.77
C ARG A 44 -4.25 1.38 -11.07
N LEU A 45 -3.95 1.80 -9.84
CA LEU A 45 -4.76 2.71 -9.03
C LEU A 45 -4.26 4.17 -9.10
N ASN A 46 -3.53 4.51 -10.17
CA ASN A 46 -2.96 5.84 -10.39
C ASN A 46 -1.97 6.28 -9.29
N SER A 47 -1.13 5.35 -8.83
CA SER A 47 -0.04 5.59 -7.86
C SER A 47 -0.53 6.27 -6.57
N PRO A 48 -1.38 5.60 -5.78
CA PRO A 48 -1.91 6.16 -4.55
C PRO A 48 -0.81 6.52 -3.56
N VAL A 49 -1.12 7.49 -2.68
CA VAL A 49 -0.23 7.89 -1.59
C VAL A 49 -0.14 6.73 -0.59
N LEU A 50 1.06 6.34 -0.19
CA LEU A 50 1.29 5.38 0.88
C LEU A 50 1.79 6.13 2.13
N ALA A 51 0.96 6.18 3.17
CA ALA A 51 1.20 6.97 4.37
C ALA A 51 1.34 6.10 5.62
N HIS A 52 2.24 6.51 6.52
CA HIS A 52 2.36 5.90 7.83
C HIS A 52 1.31 6.50 8.77
N VAL A 53 0.57 5.65 9.47
CA VAL A 53 -0.35 6.04 10.54
C VAL A 53 0.03 5.31 11.82
N PHE A 54 -0.25 5.90 12.98
CA PHE A 54 -0.05 5.18 14.23
C PHE A 54 -1.04 4.02 14.34
N ARG A 55 -0.66 2.92 15.02
CA ARG A 55 -1.51 1.74 15.19
C ARG A 55 -2.87 2.08 15.81
N GLU A 56 -2.92 3.08 16.70
CA GLU A 56 -4.14 3.57 17.32
C GLU A 56 -5.13 4.18 16.32
N GLN A 57 -4.64 4.66 15.17
CA GLN A 57 -5.43 5.16 14.05
C GLN A 57 -5.78 4.04 13.06
N ASN A 58 -5.02 2.94 13.05
CA ASN A 58 -5.24 1.77 12.21
C ASN A 58 -6.10 0.66 12.86
N LYS A 59 -6.83 0.98 13.93
CA LYS A 59 -7.57 -0.02 14.73
C LYS A 59 -8.57 -0.85 13.93
N VAL A 60 -9.24 -0.26 12.94
CA VAL A 60 -10.20 -1.00 12.11
C VAL A 60 -9.47 -2.12 11.39
N ALA A 61 -8.33 -1.83 10.76
CA ALA A 61 -7.53 -2.85 10.08
C ALA A 61 -6.89 -3.87 11.03
N ASP A 62 -6.50 -3.44 12.24
CA ASP A 62 -5.98 -4.34 13.29
C ASP A 62 -7.03 -5.32 13.82
N THR A 63 -8.32 -4.99 13.67
CA THR A 63 -9.46 -5.84 14.08
C THR A 63 -10.06 -6.70 12.97
N LEU A 64 -9.56 -6.60 11.74
CA LEU A 64 -9.99 -7.40 10.58
C LEU A 64 -9.19 -8.69 10.47
#